data_AF-A0A946AV27-F1
#
_entry.id   AF-A0A946AV27-F1
#
_cell.length_a   1.000
_cell.length_b   1.000
_cell.length_c   1.000
_cell.angle_alpha   90.00
_cell.angle_beta   90.00
_cell.angle_gamma   90.00
#
_symmetry.space_group_name_H-M   'P 1'
#
loop_
_entity.id
_entity.type
_entity.pdbx_description
1 polymer ?
#
loop_
_entity_poly.entity_id
_entity_poly.type
_entity_poly.pdbx_seq_one_letter_code
_entity_poly.pdbx_strand_id
1 'polypeptide(L)' 'MKTYTNILSVKMSDKTMELMDEVCAVEEQTRSGITRKAIKEFLRSPKVVESMRKSEPVDYLMG' A
#
# COMPACT_ATOMS: atom_id res chain seq x y z
N MET A 1 -6.73 17.90 -14.45
CA MET A 1 -7.18 16.50 -14.60
C MET A 1 -8.25 16.23 -13.57
N LYS A 2 -9.40 15.64 -13.95
CA LYS A 2 -10.39 15.18 -12.97
C LYS A 2 -9.81 13.96 -12.25
N THR A 3 -9.60 14.06 -10.95
CA THR A 3 -9.16 12.94 -10.11
C THR A 3 -10.35 12.02 -9.86
N TYR A 4 -10.44 10.93 -10.62
CA TYR A 4 -11.38 9.86 -10.32
C TYR A 4 -10.77 8.95 -9.26
N THR A 5 -11.50 8.71 -8.17
CA THR A 5 -11.09 7.73 -7.18
C THR A 5 -11.20 6.35 -7.81
N ASN A 6 -10.08 5.74 -8.16
CA ASN A 6 -10.05 4.35 -8.61
C ASN A 6 -10.47 3.44 -7.45
N ILE A 7 -11.51 2.65 -7.67
CA ILE A 7 -11.96 1.63 -6.73
C ILE A 7 -11.31 0.31 -7.14
N LEU A 8 -10.56 -0.29 -6.22
CA LEU A 8 -9.91 -1.59 -6.41
C LEU A 8 -10.54 -2.60 -5.47
N SER A 9 -10.87 -3.78 -5.99
CA SER A 9 -11.31 -4.94 -5.21
C SER A 9 -10.16 -5.91 -5.05
N VAL A 10 -9.85 -6.30 -3.81
CA VAL A 10 -8.74 -7.20 -3.48
C VAL A 10 -9.29 -8.37 -2.68
N LYS A 11 -8.82 -9.59 -2.99
CA LYS A 11 -9.15 -10.78 -2.21
C LYS A 11 -8.18 -10.90 -1.04
N MET A 12 -8.72 -11.15 0.15
CA MET A 12 -7.97 -11.37 1.38
C MET A 12 -8.55 -12.57 2.11
N SER A 13 -7.79 -13.15 3.05
CA SER A 13 -8.34 -14.20 3.91
C SER A 13 -9.32 -13.61 4.93
N ASP A 14 -10.28 -14.41 5.40
CA ASP A 14 -11.28 -13.98 6.40
C ASP A 14 -10.62 -13.43 7.66
N LYS A 15 -9.58 -14.11 8.16
CA LYS A 15 -8.78 -13.64 9.30
C LYS A 15 -8.18 -12.26 9.07
N THR A 16 -7.71 -11.96 7.86
CA THR A 16 -7.14 -10.65 7.54
C THR A 16 -8.24 -9.58 7.45
N MET A 17 -9.42 -9.95 6.98
CA MET A 17 -10.58 -9.05 6.95
C MET A 17 -11.03 -8.68 8.37
N GLU A 18 -11.12 -9.66 9.26
CA GLU A 18 -11.47 -9.44 10.68
C GLU A 18 -10.47 -8.50 11.36
N LEU A 19 -9.18 -8.77 11.23
CA LEU A 19 -8.13 -7.89 11.78
C LEU A 19 -8.18 -6.48 11.20
N MET A 20 -8.46 -6.34 9.90
CA MET A 20 -8.60 -5.04 9.25
C MET A 20 -9.80 -4.27 9.83
N ASP A 21 -10.91 -4.96 10.10
CA ASP A 21 -12.12 -4.35 10.65
C ASP A 21 -11.92 -3.87 12.09
N GLU A 22 -11.23 -4.66 12.92
CA GLU A 22 -10.83 -4.25 14.27
C GLU A 22 -9.98 -2.98 14.24
N VAL A 23 -8.96 -2.93 13.38
CA VAL A 23 -8.10 -1.74 13.23
C VAL A 23 -8.92 -0.54 12.75
N CYS A 24 -9.81 -0.73 11.77
CA CYS A 24 -10.67 0.35 11.27
C CYS A 24 -11.58 0.93 12.36
N ALA A 25 -12.11 0.07 13.24
CA ALA A 25 -12.95 0.48 14.35
C ALA A 25 -12.16 1.29 15.39
N VAL A 26 -10.95 0.85 15.75
CA VAL A 26 -10.09 1.53 16.74
C VAL A 26 -9.58 2.87 16.22
N GLU A 27 -9.17 2.92 14.95
CA GLU A 27 -8.56 4.09 14.31
C GLU A 27 -9.57 5.08 13.71
N GLU A 28 -10.87 4.79 13.83
CA GLU A 28 -11.99 5.54 13.23
C GLU A 28 -11.77 5.84 11.74
N GLN A 29 -11.28 4.85 10.99
CA GLN A 29 -10.86 5.02 9.60
C GLN A 29 -11.49 3.98 8.68
N THR A 30 -11.61 4.36 7.41
CA THR A 30 -12.08 3.42 6.37
C THR A 30 -10.99 2.39 6.04
N ARG A 31 -11.41 1.19 5.59
CA ARG A 31 -10.51 0.16 5.07
C ARG A 31 -9.55 0.70 4.00
N SER A 32 -10.03 1.56 3.10
CA SER A 32 -9.20 2.21 2.09
C SER A 32 -8.21 3.24 2.65
N GLY A 33 -8.52 3.84 3.80
CA GLY A 33 -7.62 4.73 4.53
C GLY A 33 -6.47 3.96 5.17
N ILE A 34 -6.80 2.92 5.95
CA ILE A 34 -5.83 2.03 6.59
C ILE A 34 -4.94 1.35 5.55
N THR A 35 -5.53 0.81 4.48
CA THR A 35 -4.76 0.17 3.40
C THR A 35 -3.78 1.14 2.75
N ARG A 36 -4.18 2.41 2.53
CA ARG A 36 -3.28 3.44 1.98
C ARG A 36 -2.13 3.77 2.93
N LYS A 37 -2.36 3.82 4.24
CA LYS A 37 -1.29 4.02 5.24
C LYS A 37 -0.31 2.83 5.20
N ALA A 38 -0.82 1.61 5.27
CA ALA A 38 -0.02 0.40 5.22
C ALA A 38 0.84 0.30 3.95
N ILE A 39 0.28 0.62 2.77
CA ILE A 39 1.06 0.64 1.51
C ILE A 39 2.17 1.69 1.58
N LYS A 40 1.90 2.90 2.08
CA LYS A 40 2.91 3.95 2.19
C LYS A 40 4.05 3.55 3.11
N GLU A 41 3.75 2.90 4.24
CA GLU A 41 4.77 2.38 5.17
C GLU A 41 5.56 1.23 4.57
N PHE A 42 4.87 0.29 3.90
CA PHE A 42 5.50 -0.83 3.20
C PHE A 42 6.49 -0.36 2.13
N LEU A 43 6.09 0.62 1.31
CA LEU A 43 6.96 1.21 0.27
C LEU A 43 8.19 1.93 0.85
N ARG A 44 8.15 2.34 2.11
CA ARG A 44 9.30 2.93 2.82
C ARG A 44 10.18 1.88 3.52
N SER A 45 9.76 0.61 3.54
CA SER A 45 10.54 -0.43 4.20
C SER A 45 11.86 -0.69 3.45
N PRO A 46 12.99 -0.91 4.15
CA PRO A 46 14.30 -1.07 3.50
C PRO A 46 14.33 -2.15 2.42
N LYS A 47 13.62 -3.27 2.65
CA LYS A 47 13.54 -4.39 1.71
C LYS A 47 12.86 -4.02 0.39
N VAL A 48 11.80 -3.21 0.45
CA VAL A 48 11.06 -2.77 -0.74
C VAL A 48 11.83 -1.69 -1.49
N VAL A 49 12.46 -0.77 -0.77
CA VAL A 49 13.33 0.24 -1.38
C VAL A 49 14.50 -0.42 -2.10
N GLU A 50 15.10 -1.45 -1.50
CA GLU A 50 16.19 -2.22 -2.09
C GLU A 50 15.73 -3.01 -3.33
N SER A 51 14.56 -3.66 -3.29
CA SER A 51 14.04 -4.38 -4.46
C SER A 51 13.67 -3.44 -5.60
N MET A 52 13.07 -2.28 -5.31
CA MET A 52 12.77 -1.25 -6.30
C MET A 52 14.04 -0.75 -6.99
N ARG A 53 15.08 -0.40 -6.23
CA ARG A 53 16.37 0.04 -6.78
C ARG A 53 17.08 -1.03 -7.60
N LYS A 54 16.94 -2.31 -7.24
CA LYS A 54 17.49 -3.44 -8.04
C LYS A 54 16.70 -3.70 -9.32
N SER A 55 15.41 -3.37 -9.32
CA SER A 55 14.52 -3.53 -10.48
C SER A 55 14.51 -2.32 -11.43
N GLU A 56 15.11 -1.21 -11.02
CA GLU A 56 15.30 -0.06 -11.91
C GLU A 56 16.38 -0.40 -12.95
N PRO A 57 16.08 -0.32 -14.27
CA PRO A 57 17.11 -0.43 -15.27
C PRO A 57 18.14 0.68 -15.06
N VAL A 58 19.42 0.30 -15.14
CA VAL A 58 20.60 1.14 -14.85
C VAL A 58 20.65 2.45 -15.68
N ASP A 59 19.81 2.56 -16.70
CA ASP A 59 19.77 3.67 -17.66
C ASP A 59 19.36 5.04 -17.07
N TYR A 60 18.84 5.12 -15.84
CA TYR A 60 18.50 6.42 -15.20
C TYR A 60 19.62 7.03 -14.35
N LEU A 61 20.75 6.34 -14.13
CA LEU A 61 21.88 6.84 -13.33
C LEU A 61 23.02 7.45 -14.17
N MET A 62 22.86 7.54 -15.50
CA MET A 62 23.78 8.25 -16.41
C MET A 62 23.04 9.29 -17.25
N GLY A 63 22.38 10.25 -16.58
CA GLY A 63 21.78 11.44 -17.19
C GLY A 63 22.07 12.68 -16.37
#